data_AF-A0A0M3KFZ4-F1
#
_entry.id   AF-A0A0M3KFZ4-F1
#
_cell.length_a   1.000
_cell.length_b   1.000
_cell.length_c   1.000
_cell.angle_alpha   90.00
_cell.angle_beta   90.00
_cell.angle_gamma   90.00
#
_symmetry.space_group_name_H-M   'P 1'
#
loop_
_entity.id
_entity.type
_entity.pdbx_description
1 polymer ?
#
loop_
_entity_poly.entity_id
_entity_poly.type
_entity_poly.pdbx_seq_one_letter_code
_entity_poly.pdbx_strand_id
1 'polypeptide(L)'
;MYQLEVDGGSKDVQFNFAFAGECGMNSTSYTATVQGGKTFYVIVTPQGIAQGEGSLQKPTEGSGQSSMNINFMIPCSMVPESVKWGNCASKSNKIAYNDRIAVCAVNSRSHPCNPRSRYQAYYVYYNRTVDGGVPAAEDVTAVPIEGFTFEFNTMGGVYTFTFGVQNDSGKMQPELNVHTIVPHNDVSILLQLPQYVVISAAEVLFSITGLEFAYNQAAVSMKSVVQALWLLTVAFGDI
;
A
#
# COMPACT_ATOMS: atom_id res chain seq x y z
N MET A 1 -9.11 -11.27 2.36
CA MET A 1 -8.95 -10.95 0.94
C MET A 1 -9.20 -12.22 0.15
N TYR A 2 -10.00 -12.16 -0.92
CA TYR A 2 -10.27 -13.34 -1.76
C TYR A 2 -9.16 -13.48 -2.79
N GLN A 3 -8.54 -14.65 -2.86
CA GLN A 3 -7.58 -14.97 -3.92
C GLN A 3 -8.35 -15.61 -5.07
N LEU A 4 -8.31 -14.96 -6.24
CA LEU A 4 -8.99 -15.41 -7.45
C LEU A 4 -7.93 -15.90 -8.44
N GLU A 5 -7.99 -17.17 -8.81
CA GLU A 5 -7.14 -17.73 -9.87
C GLU A 5 -7.63 -17.23 -11.23
N VAL A 6 -6.71 -16.62 -11.99
CA VAL A 6 -6.91 -16.09 -13.34
C VAL A 6 -5.93 -16.80 -14.26
N ASP A 7 -6.43 -17.70 -15.09
CA ASP A 7 -5.61 -18.48 -16.02
C ASP A 7 -5.14 -17.59 -17.19
N GLY A 8 -3.94 -17.01 -17.04
CA GLY A 8 -3.13 -16.46 -18.13
C GLY A 8 -3.65 -15.23 -18.89
N GLY A 9 -4.83 -14.70 -18.54
CA GLY A 9 -5.41 -13.54 -19.22
C GLY A 9 -6.24 -12.67 -18.28
N SER A 10 -7.52 -12.51 -18.62
CA SER A 10 -8.52 -11.80 -17.82
C SER A 10 -9.69 -12.72 -17.54
N LYS A 11 -10.21 -12.66 -16.31
CA LYS A 11 -11.38 -13.42 -15.88
C LYS A 11 -12.44 -12.46 -15.38
N ASP A 12 -13.65 -12.60 -15.88
CA ASP A 12 -14.80 -11.84 -15.37
C ASP A 12 -15.38 -12.53 -14.15
N VAL A 13 -15.40 -11.82 -13.03
CA VAL A 13 -15.98 -12.31 -11.78
C VAL A 13 -17.19 -11.45 -11.45
N GLN A 14 -18.36 -12.09 -11.43
CA GLN A 14 -19.61 -11.45 -11.06
C GLN A 14 -19.81 -11.53 -9.55
N PHE A 15 -19.97 -10.37 -8.93
CA PHE A 15 -20.32 -10.22 -7.53
C PHE A 15 -21.76 -9.73 -7.41
N ASN A 16 -22.55 -10.46 -6.62
CA ASN A 16 -23.92 -10.08 -6.30
C ASN A 16 -23.94 -9.54 -4.88
N PHE A 17 -24.33 -8.27 -4.74
CA PHE A 17 -24.42 -7.58 -3.46
C PHE A 17 -25.89 -7.39 -3.10
N ALA A 18 -26.24 -7.77 -1.87
CA ALA A 18 -27.52 -7.45 -1.26
C ALA A 18 -27.26 -6.46 -0.13
N PHE A 19 -27.89 -5.28 -0.18
CA PHE A 19 -27.75 -4.29 0.88
C PHE A 19 -28.91 -4.43 1.86
N ALA A 20 -28.59 -4.45 3.16
CA ALA A 20 -29.60 -4.40 4.21
C ALA A 20 -29.73 -2.95 4.72
N GLY A 21 -30.94 -2.37 4.66
CA GLY A 21 -31.25 -1.03 5.21
C GLY A 21 -32.06 -0.12 4.26
N GLU A 22 -32.41 1.09 4.71
CA GLU A 22 -33.23 2.07 3.95
C GLU A 22 -32.48 2.78 2.80
N CYS A 23 -31.30 2.27 2.42
CA CYS A 23 -30.45 2.90 1.40
C CYS A 23 -30.85 2.50 -0.01
N GLY A 24 -32.11 2.73 -0.42
CA GLY A 24 -32.56 2.91 -1.82
C GLY A 24 -32.33 1.81 -2.89
N MET A 25 -31.40 0.88 -2.72
CA MET A 25 -31.09 -0.23 -3.63
C MET A 25 -31.05 -1.54 -2.84
N ASN A 26 -31.94 -2.47 -3.19
CA ASN A 26 -32.05 -3.76 -2.48
C ASN A 26 -30.96 -4.75 -2.90
N SER A 27 -30.52 -4.70 -4.16
CA SER A 27 -29.41 -5.50 -4.67
C SER A 27 -28.78 -4.87 -5.90
N THR A 28 -27.47 -5.08 -6.08
CA THR A 28 -26.74 -4.72 -7.30
C THR A 28 -25.79 -5.86 -7.69
N SER A 29 -25.59 -6.05 -8.98
CA SER A 29 -24.59 -6.97 -9.51
C SER A 29 -23.47 -6.18 -10.17
N TYR A 30 -22.24 -6.64 -9.97
CA TYR A 30 -21.04 -6.03 -10.53
C TYR A 30 -20.19 -7.10 -11.18
N THR A 31 -19.77 -6.88 -12.43
CA THR A 31 -18.82 -7.75 -13.09
C THR A 31 -17.46 -7.07 -13.10
N ALA A 32 -16.50 -7.62 -12.36
CA ALA A 32 -15.13 -7.15 -12.35
C ALA A 32 -14.28 -8.01 -13.31
N THR A 33 -13.62 -7.37 -14.28
CA THR A 33 -12.63 -8.03 -15.13
C THR A 33 -11.28 -8.02 -14.42
N VAL A 34 -10.92 -9.13 -13.78
CA VAL A 34 -9.66 -9.27 -13.04
C VAL A 34 -8.56 -9.84 -13.94
N GLN A 35 -7.35 -9.32 -13.80
CA GLN A 35 -6.14 -9.78 -14.51
C GLN A 35 -5.13 -10.36 -13.53
N GLY A 36 -4.36 -11.36 -13.98
CA GLY A 36 -3.27 -11.93 -13.18
C GLY A 36 -2.18 -10.91 -12.85
N GLY A 37 -1.64 -10.96 -11.63
CA GLY A 37 -0.52 -10.09 -11.20
C GLY A 37 -0.91 -8.65 -10.83
N LYS A 38 -2.20 -8.33 -10.79
CA LYS A 38 -2.72 -7.03 -10.36
C LYS A 38 -3.62 -7.16 -9.12
N THR A 39 -3.65 -6.14 -8.28
CA THR A 39 -4.66 -6.03 -7.22
C THR A 39 -5.75 -5.06 -7.66
N PHE A 40 -6.99 -5.51 -7.60
CA PHE A 40 -8.14 -4.66 -7.83
C PHE A 40 -8.82 -4.41 -6.49
N TYR A 41 -9.20 -3.17 -6.24
CA TYR A 41 -10.13 -2.83 -5.17
C TYR A 41 -11.44 -2.43 -5.80
N VAL A 42 -12.53 -3.06 -5.33
CA VAL A 42 -13.89 -2.71 -5.72
C VAL A 42 -14.58 -2.26 -4.45
N ILE A 43 -15.09 -1.03 -4.50
CA ILE A 43 -15.77 -0.40 -3.39
C ILE A 43 -17.24 -0.34 -3.76
N VAL A 44 -18.06 -1.02 -2.97
CA VAL A 44 -19.46 -1.19 -3.26
C VAL A 44 -20.27 -0.54 -2.15
N THR A 45 -21.10 0.43 -2.55
CA THR A 45 -21.99 1.12 -1.63
C THR A 45 -23.40 1.18 -2.18
N PRO A 46 -24.41 1.38 -1.31
CA PRO A 46 -25.76 1.68 -1.74
C PRO A 46 -25.90 2.96 -2.60
N GLN A 47 -24.83 3.76 -2.70
CA GLN A 47 -24.78 5.02 -3.46
C GLN A 47 -24.04 4.86 -4.80
N GLY A 48 -23.34 3.75 -5.02
CA GLY A 48 -22.57 3.50 -6.24
C GLY A 48 -21.43 2.50 -6.06
N ILE A 49 -20.81 2.12 -7.17
CA ILE A 49 -19.67 1.22 -7.22
C ILE A 49 -18.47 2.00 -7.78
N ALA A 50 -17.35 1.98 -7.08
CA ALA A 50 -16.07 2.50 -7.54
C ALA A 50 -15.07 1.35 -7.66
N GLN A 51 -14.19 1.41 -8.66
CA GLN A 51 -13.12 0.44 -8.82
C GLN A 51 -11.80 1.13 -9.11
N GLY A 52 -10.70 0.48 -8.74
CA GLY A 52 -9.38 0.87 -9.18
C GLY A 52 -8.36 -0.24 -9.06
N GLU A 53 -7.19 0.03 -9.65
CA GLU A 53 -6.03 -0.86 -9.60
C GLU A 53 -5.07 -0.38 -8.51
N GLY A 54 -4.61 -1.30 -7.67
CA GLY A 54 -3.54 -1.09 -6.72
C GLY A 54 -2.26 -1.79 -7.21
N SER A 55 -1.12 -1.13 -7.04
CA SER A 55 0.18 -1.77 -7.30
C SER A 55 0.51 -2.76 -6.18
N LEU A 56 0.92 -3.96 -6.57
CA LEU A 56 1.47 -4.99 -5.69
C LEU A 56 2.95 -4.78 -5.38
N GLN A 57 3.62 -3.91 -6.14
CA GLN A 57 5.04 -3.64 -5.90
C GLN A 57 5.20 -2.85 -4.61
N LYS A 58 5.90 -3.47 -3.66
CA LYS A 58 6.46 -2.77 -2.52
C LYS A 58 7.41 -1.70 -3.06
N PRO A 59 7.42 -0.47 -2.52
CA PRO A 59 8.41 0.53 -2.87
C PRO A 59 9.82 -0.05 -2.67
N THR A 60 10.58 -0.17 -3.76
CA THR A 60 11.91 -0.81 -3.77
C THR A 60 13.05 0.19 -3.51
N GLU A 61 12.78 1.49 -3.58
CA GLU A 61 13.75 2.56 -3.35
C GLU A 61 13.29 3.52 -2.25
N GLY A 62 14.23 4.01 -1.45
CA GLY A 62 13.99 4.97 -0.36
C GLY A 62 14.08 4.37 1.05
N SER A 63 14.31 5.24 2.03
CA SER A 63 14.53 4.95 3.46
C SER A 63 13.27 4.45 4.20
N GLY A 64 12.68 3.34 3.75
CA GLY A 64 11.51 2.72 4.41
C GLY A 64 10.16 3.23 3.92
N GLN A 65 10.04 3.57 2.63
CA GLN A 65 8.78 4.05 2.07
C GLN A 65 7.72 2.92 2.01
N SER A 66 6.46 3.29 2.24
CA SER A 66 5.31 2.38 2.19
C SER A 66 4.30 2.92 1.18
N SER A 67 3.71 2.04 0.38
CA SER A 67 2.60 2.41 -0.51
C SER A 67 1.29 2.26 0.26
N MET A 68 0.43 3.27 0.11
CA MET A 68 -0.86 3.32 0.77
C MET A 68 -1.92 3.70 -0.23
N ASN A 69 -3.03 2.96 -0.21
CA ASN A 69 -4.25 3.34 -0.89
C ASN A 69 -5.26 3.81 0.16
N ILE A 70 -5.73 5.05 0.01
CA ILE A 70 -6.77 5.60 0.87
C ILE A 70 -8.06 5.77 0.05
N ASN A 71 -9.12 5.11 0.48
CA ASN A 71 -10.43 5.22 -0.13
C ASN A 71 -11.44 5.87 0.83
N PHE A 72 -11.80 7.12 0.57
CA PHE A 72 -12.79 7.85 1.36
C PHE A 72 -14.19 7.66 0.79
N MET A 73 -15.13 7.25 1.64
CA MET A 73 -16.56 7.33 1.32
C MET A 73 -17.29 7.88 2.53
N ILE A 74 -17.63 9.16 2.46
CA ILE A 74 -18.28 9.87 3.56
C ILE A 74 -19.64 10.36 3.06
N PRO A 75 -20.76 9.99 3.71
CA PRO A 75 -22.07 10.49 3.33
C PRO A 75 -22.16 12.00 3.60
N CYS A 76 -22.91 12.70 2.76
CA CYS A 76 -23.09 14.16 2.86
C CYS A 76 -23.75 14.61 4.17
N SER A 77 -24.41 13.71 4.91
CA SER A 77 -24.94 13.99 6.24
C SER A 77 -23.85 14.25 7.30
N MET A 78 -22.69 13.60 7.19
CA MET A 78 -21.55 13.76 8.10
C MET A 78 -20.69 14.97 7.79
N VAL A 79 -20.80 15.52 6.59
CA VAL A 79 -20.03 16.69 6.16
C VAL A 79 -20.44 17.89 7.01
N PRO A 80 -19.55 18.65 7.66
CA PRO A 80 -19.91 19.83 8.46
C PRO A 80 -20.70 20.88 7.66
N GLU A 81 -21.57 21.67 8.32
CA GLU A 81 -22.34 22.73 7.63
C GLU A 81 -21.46 23.86 7.05
N SER A 82 -20.23 23.98 7.51
CA SER A 82 -19.22 24.89 6.98
C SER A 82 -18.73 24.49 5.58
N VAL A 83 -18.90 23.22 5.19
CA VAL A 83 -18.53 22.71 3.87
C VAL A 83 -19.76 22.76 2.97
N LYS A 84 -19.79 23.77 2.08
CA LYS A 84 -20.89 23.97 1.11
C LYS A 84 -20.52 23.62 -0.34
N TRP A 85 -19.28 23.20 -0.56
CA TRP A 85 -18.76 22.81 -1.86
C TRP A 85 -18.85 21.29 -2.09
N GLY A 86 -18.63 20.87 -3.33
CA GLY A 86 -18.83 19.49 -3.78
C GLY A 86 -20.30 19.17 -4.08
N ASN A 87 -20.63 17.89 -4.15
CA ASN A 87 -21.99 17.39 -4.45
C ASN A 87 -22.91 17.29 -3.21
N CYS A 88 -22.48 17.79 -2.05
CA CYS A 88 -23.19 17.70 -0.79
C CYS A 88 -24.06 18.95 -0.48
N ALA A 89 -24.81 19.44 -1.46
CA ALA A 89 -25.74 20.56 -1.26
C ALA A 89 -26.93 20.21 -0.36
N SER A 90 -27.30 18.92 -0.29
CA SER A 90 -28.35 18.39 0.59
C SER A 90 -27.76 17.37 1.56
N LYS A 91 -28.11 17.47 2.85
CA LYS A 91 -27.70 16.57 3.94
C LYS A 91 -28.39 15.21 3.77
N SER A 92 -27.90 14.42 2.82
CA SER A 92 -28.48 13.11 2.47
C SER A 92 -27.50 12.00 2.81
N ASN A 93 -28.03 10.94 3.43
CA ASN A 93 -27.30 9.67 3.61
C ASN A 93 -27.13 8.90 2.29
N LYS A 94 -27.85 9.32 1.24
CA LYS A 94 -27.86 8.66 -0.08
C LYS A 94 -26.84 9.25 -1.05
N ILE A 95 -26.15 10.32 -0.67
CA ILE A 95 -25.15 10.99 -1.49
C ILE A 95 -23.83 10.97 -0.72
N ALA A 96 -22.76 10.50 -1.37
CA ALA A 96 -21.42 10.54 -0.81
C ALA A 96 -20.69 11.78 -1.32
N TYR A 97 -19.85 12.37 -0.46
CA TYR A 97 -19.02 13.51 -0.82
C TYR A 97 -18.06 13.12 -1.96
N ASN A 98 -18.13 13.89 -3.05
CA ASN A 98 -17.33 13.74 -4.24
C ASN A 98 -16.62 15.06 -4.54
N ASP A 99 -15.56 15.33 -3.78
CA ASP A 99 -14.61 16.41 -4.00
C ASP A 99 -13.31 16.09 -3.23
N ARG A 100 -12.34 16.99 -3.24
CA ARG A 100 -10.98 16.74 -2.75
C ARG A 100 -10.91 16.67 -1.22
N ILE A 101 -10.24 15.61 -0.73
CA ILE A 101 -9.91 15.42 0.68
C ILE A 101 -8.38 15.39 0.79
N ALA A 102 -7.83 16.17 1.71
CA ALA A 102 -6.41 16.14 2.02
C ALA A 102 -6.18 15.47 3.38
N VAL A 103 -5.00 14.89 3.54
CA VAL A 103 -4.51 14.30 4.78
C VAL A 103 -3.25 15.03 5.19
N CYS A 104 -3.18 15.48 6.44
CA CYS A 104 -1.99 16.13 6.97
C CYS A 104 -1.61 15.55 8.33
N ALA A 105 -0.31 15.51 8.62
CA ALA A 105 0.18 15.16 9.94
C ALA A 105 -0.24 16.22 10.97
N VAL A 106 -0.81 15.80 12.08
CA VAL A 106 -1.22 16.65 13.18
C VAL A 106 0.04 17.23 13.84
N ASN A 107 0.19 18.56 13.73
CA ASN A 107 1.17 19.44 14.40
C ASN A 107 2.39 18.73 15.03
N SER A 108 3.16 18.03 14.20
CA SER A 108 4.41 17.37 14.59
C SER A 108 5.58 18.29 14.26
N ARG A 109 5.75 19.38 15.03
CA ARG A 109 6.81 20.39 14.76
C ARG A 109 8.22 19.82 14.77
N SER A 110 8.45 18.71 15.47
CA SER A 110 9.78 18.08 15.54
C SER A 110 10.08 17.16 14.36
N HIS A 111 9.05 16.53 13.75
CA HIS A 111 9.22 15.55 12.67
C HIS A 111 8.02 15.57 11.72
N PRO A 112 7.93 16.55 10.80
CA PRO A 112 6.80 16.66 9.85
C PRO A 112 6.70 15.45 8.90
N CYS A 113 7.76 14.65 8.79
CA CYS A 113 7.83 13.47 7.94
C CYS A 113 7.81 12.14 8.72
N ASN A 114 7.45 12.13 10.01
CA ASN A 114 7.33 10.87 10.75
C ASN A 114 6.04 10.14 10.37
N PRO A 115 6.11 8.97 9.72
CA PRO A 115 4.92 8.21 9.35
C PRO A 115 4.14 7.68 10.57
N ARG A 116 4.76 7.63 11.76
CA ARG A 116 4.07 7.24 13.00
C ARG A 116 3.34 8.40 13.68
N SER A 117 3.40 9.61 13.12
CA SER A 117 2.62 10.72 13.66
C SER A 117 1.13 10.48 13.44
N ARG A 118 0.30 11.12 14.27
CA ARG A 118 -1.15 11.16 14.03
C ARG A 118 -1.43 12.01 12.81
N TYR A 119 -2.32 11.54 11.94
CA TYR A 119 -2.80 12.24 10.77
C TYR A 119 -4.26 12.62 10.95
N GLN A 120 -4.62 13.77 10.40
CA GLN A 120 -5.98 14.30 10.36
C GLN A 120 -6.37 14.56 8.91
N ALA A 121 -7.60 14.24 8.55
CA ALA A 121 -8.15 14.58 7.25
C ALA A 121 -8.88 15.92 7.27
N TYR A 122 -8.87 16.57 6.11
CA TYR A 122 -9.47 17.86 5.87
C TYR A 122 -10.25 17.83 4.55
N TYR A 123 -11.45 18.40 4.55
CA TYR A 123 -12.13 18.79 3.32
C TYR A 123 -11.40 19.99 2.73
N VAL A 124 -11.09 19.93 1.44
CA VAL A 124 -10.32 20.99 0.77
C VAL A 124 -11.12 21.61 -0.36
N TYR A 125 -11.15 22.94 -0.37
CA TYR A 125 -11.69 23.74 -1.46
C TYR A 125 -10.63 24.67 -2.01
N TYR A 126 -10.52 24.69 -3.35
CA TYR A 126 -9.64 25.60 -4.06
C TYR A 126 -10.43 26.76 -4.60
N ASN A 127 -10.06 27.97 -4.20
CA ASN A 127 -10.75 29.17 -4.66
C ASN A 127 -10.42 29.50 -6.14
N ARG A 128 -9.29 28.97 -6.63
CA ARG A 128 -8.86 29.05 -8.03
C ARG A 128 -8.41 27.69 -8.56
N THR A 129 -8.74 27.41 -9.81
CA THR A 129 -8.19 26.27 -10.55
C THR A 129 -6.76 26.58 -10.96
N VAL A 130 -5.79 25.86 -10.39
CA VAL A 130 -4.38 25.96 -10.80
C VAL A 130 -4.07 24.78 -11.71
N ASP A 131 -3.69 25.06 -12.95
CA ASP A 131 -3.39 24.04 -13.96
C ASP A 131 -1.94 23.57 -13.79
N GLY A 132 -1.76 22.59 -12.91
CA GLY A 132 -0.45 22.06 -12.52
C GLY A 132 0.22 22.83 -11.36
N GLY A 133 0.72 22.09 -10.37
CA GLY A 133 1.43 22.62 -9.20
C GLY A 133 0.61 22.58 -7.90
N VAL A 134 1.28 22.90 -6.78
CA VAL A 134 0.65 23.02 -5.46
C VAL A 134 0.14 24.47 -5.33
N PRO A 135 -1.17 24.71 -5.14
CA PRO A 135 -1.71 26.04 -4.97
C PRO A 135 -1.16 26.72 -3.71
N ALA A 136 -1.09 28.05 -3.73
CA ALA A 136 -0.66 28.84 -2.58
C ALA A 136 -1.60 28.62 -1.39
N ALA A 137 -1.08 28.65 -0.16
CA ALA A 137 -1.86 28.36 1.05
C ALA A 137 -3.08 29.28 1.24
N GLU A 138 -3.05 30.49 0.68
CA GLU A 138 -4.15 31.46 0.68
C GLU A 138 -5.32 31.08 -0.24
N ASP A 139 -5.07 30.27 -1.27
CA ASP A 139 -6.09 29.81 -2.23
C ASP A 139 -6.74 28.48 -1.78
N VAL A 140 -6.38 27.99 -0.59
CA VAL A 140 -6.84 26.70 -0.03
C VAL A 140 -7.64 26.93 1.24
N THR A 141 -8.93 26.57 1.21
CA THR A 141 -9.74 26.47 2.43
C THR A 141 -9.80 25.02 2.88
N ALA A 142 -9.33 24.74 4.10
CA ALA A 142 -9.32 23.42 4.70
C ALA A 142 -10.22 23.37 5.94
N VAL A 143 -11.17 22.45 5.97
CA VAL A 143 -12.05 22.21 7.14
C VAL A 143 -11.75 20.82 7.71
N PRO A 144 -11.38 20.70 9.00
CA PRO A 144 -11.08 19.40 9.60
C PRO A 144 -12.30 18.49 9.63
N ILE A 145 -12.08 17.20 9.39
CA ILE A 145 -13.09 16.17 9.61
C ILE A 145 -13.02 15.75 11.08
N GLU A 146 -14.04 16.09 11.86
CA GLU A 146 -14.08 15.76 13.28
C GLU A 146 -14.20 14.25 13.51
N GLY A 147 -13.49 13.75 14.53
CA GLY A 147 -13.42 12.30 14.82
C GLY A 147 -12.56 11.49 13.85
N PHE A 148 -11.94 12.14 12.86
CA PHE A 148 -11.17 11.47 11.83
C PHE A 148 -9.66 11.67 12.01
N THR A 149 -9.08 10.87 12.90
CA THR A 149 -7.63 10.81 13.10
C THR A 149 -7.16 9.37 13.00
N PHE A 150 -6.06 9.14 12.29
CA PHE A 150 -5.46 7.81 12.17
C PHE A 150 -3.95 7.87 12.42
N GLU A 151 -3.40 6.73 12.82
CA GLU A 151 -1.99 6.56 13.16
C GLU A 151 -1.48 5.32 12.44
N PHE A 152 -0.31 5.42 11.81
CA PHE A 152 0.30 4.29 11.13
C PHE A 152 1.28 3.60 12.07
N ASN A 153 0.88 2.44 12.60
CA ASN A 153 1.69 1.72 13.58
C ASN A 153 2.77 0.83 12.94
N THR A 154 2.62 0.45 11.67
CA THR A 154 3.46 -0.55 11.00
C THR A 154 3.98 -0.05 9.65
N MET A 155 5.24 -0.35 9.32
CA MET A 155 5.91 0.10 8.10
C MET A 155 6.33 -1.08 7.22
N GLY A 156 6.51 -0.84 5.92
CA GLY A 156 7.06 -1.83 4.99
C GLY A 156 6.08 -2.89 4.48
N GLY A 157 4.78 -2.64 4.65
CA GLY A 157 3.68 -3.37 4.02
C GLY A 157 2.90 -2.45 3.08
N VAL A 158 1.96 -3.03 2.33
CA VAL A 158 1.01 -2.29 1.49
C VAL A 158 -0.34 -2.31 2.20
N TYR A 159 -0.86 -1.13 2.51
CA TYR A 159 -2.10 -0.96 3.27
C TYR A 159 -3.18 -0.28 2.44
N THR A 160 -4.40 -0.80 2.54
CA THR A 160 -5.61 -0.16 2.04
C THR A 160 -6.46 0.25 3.24
N PHE A 161 -6.73 1.54 3.34
CA PHE A 161 -7.66 2.08 4.32
C PHE A 161 -8.99 2.33 3.63
N THR A 162 -10.02 1.66 4.10
CA THR A 162 -11.40 1.86 3.65
C THR A 162 -12.15 2.56 4.76
N PHE A 163 -12.72 3.70 4.42
CA PHE A 163 -13.53 4.47 5.33
C PHE A 163 -15.00 4.18 5.03
N GLY A 164 -15.70 3.63 6.02
CA GLY A 164 -17.11 3.34 5.98
C GLY A 164 -17.86 4.12 7.03
N VAL A 165 -19.18 3.99 7.00
CA VAL A 165 -20.06 4.52 8.04
C VAL A 165 -20.84 3.39 8.64
N GLN A 166 -20.74 3.26 9.95
CA GLN A 166 -21.56 2.33 10.71
C GLN A 166 -22.69 3.08 11.39
N ASN A 167 -23.89 2.51 11.35
CA ASN A 167 -25.00 3.01 12.14
C ASN A 167 -24.91 2.40 13.53
N ASP A 168 -24.44 3.18 14.50
CA ASP A 168 -24.49 2.82 15.91
C ASP A 168 -25.64 3.59 16.56
N SER A 169 -26.71 2.87 16.89
CA SER A 169 -27.82 3.39 17.70
C SER A 169 -28.48 4.66 17.13
N GLY A 170 -28.61 4.76 15.80
CA GLY A 170 -29.21 5.91 15.10
C GLY A 170 -28.25 7.09 14.88
N LYS A 171 -27.00 6.99 15.34
CA LYS A 171 -25.93 7.91 15.00
C LYS A 171 -24.99 7.23 14.00
N MET A 172 -24.88 7.85 12.84
CA MET A 172 -23.87 7.46 11.87
C MET A 172 -22.49 7.84 12.43
N GLN A 173 -21.62 6.85 12.64
CA GLN A 173 -20.24 7.05 13.09
C GLN A 173 -19.25 6.60 12.02
N PRO A 174 -18.12 7.30 11.84
CA PRO A 174 -17.09 6.90 10.90
C PRO A 174 -16.37 5.64 11.40
N GLU A 175 -16.27 4.62 10.56
CA GLU A 175 -15.54 3.39 10.84
C GLU A 175 -14.33 3.30 9.91
N LEU A 176 -13.13 3.15 10.50
CA LEU A 176 -11.91 2.92 9.75
C LEU A 176 -11.62 1.43 9.66
N ASN A 177 -11.72 0.88 8.45
CA ASN A 177 -11.34 -0.48 8.15
C ASN A 177 -9.95 -0.52 7.51
N VAL A 178 -9.01 -1.18 8.17
CA VAL A 178 -7.63 -1.32 7.70
C VAL A 178 -7.43 -2.71 7.11
N HIS A 179 -7.04 -2.78 5.85
CA HIS A 179 -6.73 -4.02 5.17
C HIS A 179 -5.28 -4.03 4.71
N THR A 180 -4.53 -5.04 5.14
CA THR A 180 -3.15 -5.24 4.72
C THR A 180 -3.12 -6.11 3.46
N ILE A 181 -2.68 -5.55 2.33
CA ILE A 181 -2.54 -6.27 1.05
C ILE A 181 -1.26 -7.10 1.07
N VAL A 182 -0.16 -6.47 1.52
CA VAL A 182 1.13 -7.13 1.69
C VAL A 182 1.53 -6.96 3.16
N PRO A 183 1.76 -8.07 3.89
CA PRO A 183 2.11 -8.00 5.31
C PRO A 183 3.38 -7.18 5.53
N HIS A 184 3.49 -6.61 6.73
CA HIS A 184 4.67 -5.89 7.15
C HIS A 184 5.83 -6.87 7.35
N ASN A 185 7.06 -6.38 7.15
CA ASN A 185 8.24 -7.21 7.38
C ASN A 185 8.64 -7.14 8.86
N ASP A 186 8.42 -8.23 9.58
CA ASP A 186 8.82 -8.36 10.99
C ASP A 186 10.21 -8.96 11.18
N VAL A 187 10.81 -9.47 10.10
CA VAL A 187 12.14 -10.09 10.17
C VAL A 187 13.19 -9.00 10.23
N SER A 188 13.91 -8.96 11.35
CA SER A 188 15.04 -8.06 11.53
C SER A 188 16.12 -8.33 10.49
N ILE A 189 16.65 -7.26 9.88
CA ILE A 189 17.82 -7.34 8.99
C ILE A 189 19.03 -7.97 9.71
N LEU A 190 19.10 -7.87 11.03
CA LEU A 190 20.14 -8.50 11.84
C LEU A 190 20.11 -10.04 11.79
N LEU A 191 18.99 -10.65 11.39
CA LEU A 191 18.96 -12.11 11.19
C LEU A 191 19.69 -12.56 9.92
N GLN A 192 20.00 -11.66 8.99
CA GLN A 192 20.83 -11.96 7.82
C GLN A 192 22.33 -11.93 8.14
N LEU A 193 22.73 -11.22 9.19
CA LEU A 193 24.14 -11.12 9.61
C LEU A 193 24.79 -12.49 9.88
N PRO A 194 24.16 -13.41 10.64
CA PRO A 194 24.71 -14.75 10.84
C PRO A 194 24.94 -15.50 9.52
N GLN A 195 24.02 -15.39 8.56
CA GLN A 195 24.14 -16.04 7.25
C GLN A 195 25.32 -15.48 6.46
N TYR A 196 25.48 -14.15 6.42
CA TYR A 196 26.62 -13.50 5.76
C TYR A 196 27.96 -13.88 6.44
N VAL A 197 28.01 -13.92 7.76
CA VAL A 197 29.23 -14.31 8.48
C VAL A 197 29.61 -15.76 8.18
N VAL A 198 28.64 -16.68 8.20
CA VAL A 198 28.91 -18.10 7.93
C VAL A 198 29.34 -18.33 6.48
N ILE A 199 28.66 -17.72 5.50
CA ILE A 199 29.02 -17.89 4.09
C ILE A 199 30.38 -17.24 3.77
N SER A 200 30.67 -16.06 4.31
CA SER A 200 31.98 -15.41 4.14
C SER A 200 33.11 -16.18 4.83
N ALA A 201 32.87 -16.75 6.02
CA ALA A 201 33.85 -17.62 6.67
C ALA A 201 34.09 -18.90 5.86
N ALA A 202 33.04 -19.53 5.33
CA ALA A 202 33.15 -20.70 4.47
C ALA A 202 33.89 -20.36 3.17
N GLU A 203 33.63 -19.20 2.56
CA GLU A 203 34.32 -18.72 1.37
C GLU A 203 35.83 -18.56 1.61
N VAL A 204 36.23 -17.88 2.69
CA VAL A 204 37.66 -17.70 3.02
C VAL A 204 38.33 -19.05 3.29
N LEU A 205 37.69 -19.92 4.08
CA LEU A 205 38.27 -21.19 4.48
C LEU A 205 38.32 -22.18 3.31
N PHE A 206 37.30 -22.27 2.48
CA PHE A 206 37.26 -23.25 1.39
C PHE A 206 37.92 -22.72 0.11
N SER A 207 37.66 -21.47 -0.26
CA SER A 207 38.11 -20.92 -1.55
C SER A 207 39.61 -20.64 -1.57
N ILE A 208 40.10 -19.88 -0.58
CA ILE A 208 41.52 -19.49 -0.55
C ILE A 208 42.40 -20.70 -0.23
N THR A 209 42.09 -21.43 0.85
CA THR A 209 42.94 -22.56 1.27
C THR A 209 42.83 -23.75 0.32
N GLY A 210 41.66 -24.00 -0.27
CA GLY A 210 41.45 -25.07 -1.25
C GLY A 210 42.24 -24.83 -2.53
N LEU A 211 42.23 -23.59 -3.03
CA LEU A 211 43.03 -23.21 -4.20
C LEU A 211 44.53 -23.30 -3.90
N GLU A 212 44.97 -22.83 -2.73
CA GLU A 212 46.38 -22.90 -2.32
C GLU A 212 46.88 -24.34 -2.18
N PHE A 213 46.06 -25.22 -1.59
CA PHE A 213 46.37 -26.65 -1.50
C PHE A 213 46.43 -27.32 -2.87
N ALA A 214 45.44 -27.08 -3.73
CA ALA A 214 45.39 -27.65 -5.08
C ALA A 214 46.58 -27.17 -5.93
N TYR A 215 47.00 -25.91 -5.78
CA TYR A 215 48.16 -25.36 -6.47
C TYR A 215 49.49 -25.95 -5.97
N ASN A 216 49.61 -26.20 -4.66
CA ASN A 216 50.79 -26.81 -4.06
C ASN A 216 50.95 -28.30 -4.40
N GLN A 217 49.85 -29.02 -4.60
CA GLN A 217 49.86 -30.44 -4.97
C GLN A 217 49.92 -30.67 -6.50
N ALA A 218 49.68 -29.65 -7.32
CA ALA A 218 49.73 -29.76 -8.76
C ALA A 218 51.18 -29.83 -9.30
N ALA A 219 51.42 -30.75 -10.24
CA ALA A 219 52.68 -30.83 -10.98
C ALA A 219 52.96 -29.51 -11.72
N VAL A 220 54.24 -29.13 -11.85
CA VAL A 220 54.68 -27.81 -12.36
C VAL A 220 54.08 -27.45 -13.71
N SER A 221 53.85 -28.42 -14.59
CA SER A 221 53.25 -28.23 -15.92
C SER A 221 51.72 -28.13 -15.94
N MET A 222 51.01 -28.51 -14.86
CA MET A 222 49.54 -28.58 -14.82
C MET A 222 48.89 -27.50 -13.95
N LYS A 223 49.68 -26.61 -13.33
CA LYS A 223 49.17 -25.57 -12.42
C LYS A 223 48.10 -24.68 -13.06
N SER A 224 48.27 -24.31 -14.32
CA SER A 224 47.29 -23.52 -15.07
C SER A 224 45.99 -24.29 -15.34
N VAL A 225 46.06 -25.59 -15.57
CA VAL A 225 44.89 -26.45 -15.81
C VAL A 225 44.08 -26.64 -14.53
N VAL A 226 44.74 -26.85 -13.39
CA VAL A 226 44.07 -26.95 -12.08
C VAL A 226 43.37 -25.64 -11.71
N GLN A 227 44.01 -24.49 -11.96
CA GLN A 227 43.38 -23.18 -11.78
C GLN A 227 42.16 -23.01 -12.70
N ALA A 228 42.24 -23.43 -13.97
CA ALA A 228 41.13 -23.36 -14.90
C ALA A 228 39.95 -24.27 -14.49
N LEU A 229 40.25 -25.47 -13.98
CA LEU A 229 39.23 -26.38 -13.43
C LEU A 229 38.57 -25.82 -12.17
N TRP A 230 39.31 -25.08 -11.34
CA TRP A 230 38.74 -24.37 -10.20
C TRP A 230 37.80 -23.23 -10.62
N LEU A 231 38.16 -22.46 -11.64
CA LEU A 231 37.25 -21.43 -12.18
C LEU A 231 36.01 -22.06 -12.85
N LEU A 232 36.14 -23.26 -13.41
CA LEU A 232 35.02 -24.02 -13.95
C LEU A 232 34.01 -24.40 -12.87
N THR A 233 34.43 -24.77 -11.66
CA THR A 233 33.50 -25.11 -10.57
C THR A 233 32.72 -23.89 -10.09
N VAL A 234 33.33 -22.71 -10.09
CA VAL A 234 32.62 -21.44 -9.83
C VAL A 234 31.57 -21.17 -10.90
N ALA A 235 31.93 -21.32 -12.19
CA ALA A 235 30.99 -21.13 -13.28
C ALA A 235 29.79 -22.09 -13.22
N PHE A 236 29.99 -23.34 -12.77
CA PHE A 236 28.89 -24.27 -12.52
C PHE A 236 28.07 -23.94 -11.26
N GLY A 237 28.64 -23.24 -10.28
CA GLY A 237 27.93 -22.78 -9.09
C GLY A 237 27.09 -21.52 -9.33
N ASP A 238 27.45 -20.71 -10.33
CA ASP A 238 26.75 -19.47 -10.70
C ASP A 238 25.53 -19.70 -11.60
N ILE A 239 25.45 -20.83 -12.31
CA ILE A 239 24.30 -21.22 -13.15
C ILE A 239 23.20 -21.90 -12.34
#